data_AF-A0A1A8XIP0-F1
#
_entry.id   AF-A0A1A8XIP0-F1
#
_cell.length_a   1.000
_cell.length_b   1.000
_cell.length_c   1.000
_cell.angle_alpha   90.00
_cell.angle_beta   90.00
_cell.angle_gamma   90.00
#
_symmetry.space_group_name_H-M   'P 1'
#
loop_
_entity.id
_entity.type
_entity.pdbx_description
1 polymer ?
#
loop_
_entity_poly.entity_id
_entity_poly.type
_entity_poly.pdbx_seq_one_letter_code
_entity_poly.pdbx_strand_id
1 'polypeptide(L)'
;MALHFASFITVLDASLVDSYPLHTFIMTIPPSGPIAQKLIRRLTIFNNRKVVELRSFATGRQHSEILQKSVASRKTLDGLHPAHAIYVYLQNQVSVLSETISALPPLAELAKNYEEAERTYMPSGPPMSPLTYSYFFFWGVFDAAVGPARETLGTSIIAVIRWAGAHPEFVRLIEVMQQSRMGLYVHDGVEKSIVYLREFITDERLPCIVPAGYLGQRGEIWLVRVLPPPAPAFTQSVVMTTPYIIQMPRRDEWQSYLDRTLPKLKVADRFEAYARLMKYGLTFNHWNEYLVDAYVGSQASAIFLRGIPDISSSLPHSPHP
;
A
#
# COMPACT_ATOMS: atom_id res chain seq x y z
N MET A 1 -5.94 -23.67 10.77
CA MET A 1 -5.34 -22.65 9.86
C MET A 1 -5.73 -22.81 8.40
N ALA A 2 -5.30 -23.85 7.65
CA ALA A 2 -5.77 -24.04 6.25
C ALA A 2 -7.29 -24.29 6.15
N LEU A 3 -7.88 -24.89 7.19
CA LEU A 3 -9.34 -25.02 7.36
C LEU A 3 -10.07 -23.72 7.67
N HIS A 4 -9.37 -22.73 8.21
CA HIS A 4 -9.94 -21.42 8.53
C HIS A 4 -10.07 -20.54 7.28
N PHE A 5 -9.36 -20.93 6.22
CA PHE A 5 -9.14 -20.11 5.04
C PHE A 5 -10.10 -20.40 3.88
N ALA A 6 -10.47 -21.67 3.67
CA ALA A 6 -11.41 -22.05 2.61
C ALA A 6 -12.83 -21.48 2.81
N SER A 7 -13.25 -21.31 4.07
CA SER A 7 -14.54 -20.73 4.46
C SER A 7 -14.57 -19.19 4.31
N PHE A 8 -13.41 -18.53 4.36
CA PHE A 8 -13.27 -17.08 4.26
C PHE A 8 -13.49 -16.59 2.83
N ILE A 9 -12.98 -17.33 1.83
CA ILE A 9 -12.97 -16.88 0.43
C ILE A 9 -14.37 -16.96 -0.22
N THR A 10 -15.27 -17.77 0.33
CA THR A 10 -16.64 -17.96 -0.19
C THR A 10 -17.56 -16.75 0.07
N VAL A 11 -17.14 -15.75 0.84
CA VAL A 11 -17.94 -14.57 1.24
C VAL A 11 -17.56 -13.30 0.47
N LEU A 12 -16.62 -13.38 -0.49
CA LEU A 12 -16.20 -12.24 -1.30
C LEU A 12 -17.23 -11.93 -2.40
N ASP A 13 -18.32 -11.26 -2.02
CA ASP A 13 -19.32 -10.71 -2.95
C ASP A 13 -18.80 -9.39 -3.56
N ALA A 14 -18.85 -9.30 -4.88
CA ALA A 14 -18.34 -8.19 -5.69
C ALA A 14 -19.45 -7.68 -6.63
N SER A 15 -20.54 -7.20 -6.05
CA SER A 15 -21.69 -6.67 -6.81
C SER A 15 -21.51 -5.23 -7.31
N LEU A 16 -20.30 -4.76 -7.62
CA LEU A 16 -20.05 -3.33 -7.87
C LEU A 16 -19.18 -2.93 -9.07
N VAL A 17 -18.67 -3.84 -9.89
CA VAL A 17 -17.67 -3.42 -10.88
C VAL A 17 -17.74 -4.24 -12.16
N ASP A 18 -17.86 -3.54 -13.29
CA ASP A 18 -17.70 -4.06 -14.65
C ASP A 18 -16.35 -3.57 -15.23
N SER A 19 -15.71 -4.48 -15.97
CA SER A 19 -14.34 -4.48 -16.49
C SER A 19 -14.03 -3.42 -17.55
N TYR A 20 -12.81 -2.81 -17.59
CA TYR A 20 -12.03 -2.32 -18.77
C TYR A 20 -10.70 -1.61 -18.34
N PRO A 21 -9.67 -1.44 -19.23
CA PRO A 21 -8.29 -1.16 -18.83
C PRO A 21 -7.96 0.35 -18.66
N LEU A 22 -6.98 0.64 -17.80
CA LEU A 22 -6.45 1.99 -17.55
C LEU A 22 -5.08 2.21 -18.23
N HIS A 23 -4.90 3.38 -18.83
CA HIS A 23 -3.61 3.93 -19.21
C HIS A 23 -2.97 4.64 -18.00
N THR A 24 -2.20 3.88 -17.23
CA THR A 24 -1.20 4.38 -16.28
C THR A 24 0.01 3.48 -16.46
N PHE A 25 1.24 3.97 -16.24
CA PHE A 25 2.43 3.12 -16.32
C PHE A 25 2.31 1.99 -15.29
N ILE A 26 1.93 0.79 -15.75
CA ILE A 26 1.78 -0.41 -14.94
C ILE A 26 3.15 -1.07 -14.86
N MET A 27 3.73 -1.11 -13.67
CA MET A 27 4.90 -1.95 -13.41
C MET A 27 4.52 -3.41 -13.67
N THR A 28 5.28 -4.11 -14.52
CA THR A 28 5.04 -5.53 -14.78
C THR A 28 5.24 -6.34 -13.51
N ILE A 29 4.17 -6.94 -13.00
CA ILE A 29 4.25 -7.88 -11.87
C ILE A 29 4.92 -9.17 -12.39
N PRO A 30 5.99 -9.67 -11.75
CA PRO A 30 6.55 -10.96 -12.12
C PRO A 30 5.53 -12.08 -11.86
N PRO A 31 5.56 -13.18 -12.65
CA PRO A 31 4.71 -14.34 -12.38
C PRO A 31 4.89 -14.83 -10.94
N SER A 32 3.84 -15.41 -10.35
CA SER A 32 3.78 -15.84 -8.94
C SER A 32 5.11 -16.38 -8.46
N GLY A 33 5.73 -15.69 -7.51
CA GLY A 33 7.05 -16.06 -7.01
C GLY A 33 7.05 -17.34 -6.17
N PRO A 34 8.24 -17.79 -5.71
CA PRO A 34 8.37 -19.02 -4.94
C PRO A 34 7.49 -19.11 -3.69
N ILE A 35 7.29 -18.02 -2.95
CA ILE A 35 6.43 -17.99 -1.76
C ILE A 35 4.97 -18.24 -2.15
N ALA A 36 4.47 -17.48 -3.13
CA ALA A 36 3.11 -17.64 -3.65
C ALA A 36 2.86 -19.05 -4.20
N GLN A 37 3.80 -19.60 -4.98
CA GLN A 37 3.69 -20.97 -5.50
C GLN A 37 3.64 -22.02 -4.38
N LYS A 38 4.50 -21.88 -3.36
CA LYS A 38 4.51 -22.78 -2.20
C LYS A 38 3.22 -22.69 -1.40
N LEU A 39 2.65 -21.49 -1.28
CA LEU A 39 1.37 -21.24 -0.65
C LEU A 39 0.24 -21.96 -1.40
N ILE A 40 0.11 -21.74 -2.71
CA ILE A 40 -0.89 -22.40 -3.55
C ILE A 40 -0.76 -23.92 -3.52
N ARG A 41 0.47 -24.44 -3.63
CA ARG A 41 0.70 -25.89 -3.55
C ARG A 41 0.18 -26.48 -2.23
N ARG A 42 0.42 -25.82 -1.10
CA ARG A 42 -0.08 -26.27 0.21
C ARG A 42 -1.60 -26.22 0.29
N LEU A 43 -2.22 -25.16 -0.24
CA LEU A 43 -3.67 -24.99 -0.27
C LEU A 43 -4.35 -26.05 -1.15
N THR A 44 -3.82 -26.33 -2.34
CA THR A 44 -4.32 -27.38 -3.23
C THR A 44 -4.22 -28.77 -2.59
N ILE A 45 -3.06 -29.10 -1.98
CA ILE A 45 -2.90 -30.36 -1.25
C ILE A 45 -3.94 -30.46 -0.14
N PHE A 46 -4.19 -29.36 0.57
CA PHE A 46 -5.16 -29.31 1.65
C PHE A 46 -6.60 -29.51 1.16
N ASN A 47 -7.02 -28.77 0.12
CA ASN A 47 -8.37 -28.84 -0.45
C ASN A 47 -8.72 -30.24 -0.97
N ASN A 48 -7.72 -30.98 -1.45
CA ASN A 48 -7.90 -32.34 -1.99
C ASN A 48 -7.84 -33.44 -0.90
N ARG A 49 -7.71 -33.09 0.39
CA ARG A 49 -7.73 -34.08 1.48
C ARG A 49 -9.16 -34.59 1.72
N LYS A 50 -9.31 -35.92 1.73
CA LYS A 50 -10.60 -36.59 1.98
C LYS A 50 -11.10 -36.45 3.43
N VAL A 51 -10.22 -36.15 4.38
CA VAL A 51 -10.56 -36.04 5.80
C VAL A 51 -10.16 -34.65 6.30
N VAL A 52 -11.16 -33.94 6.81
CA VAL A 52 -11.06 -32.60 7.39
C VAL A 52 -11.39 -32.69 8.87
N GLU A 53 -10.54 -32.11 9.71
CA GLU A 53 -10.81 -32.00 11.15
C GLU A 53 -11.88 -30.92 11.40
N LEU A 54 -13.11 -31.35 11.71
CA LEU A 54 -14.28 -30.47 11.83
C LEU A 54 -14.15 -29.39 12.91
N ARG A 55 -13.45 -29.67 14.02
CA ARG A 55 -13.20 -28.68 15.08
C ARG A 55 -12.33 -27.54 14.57
N SER A 56 -11.23 -27.89 13.90
CA SER A 56 -10.35 -26.94 13.22
C SER A 56 -11.08 -26.16 12.10
N PHE A 57 -12.13 -26.71 11.49
CA PHE A 57 -12.97 -25.96 10.56
C PHE A 57 -13.88 -24.94 11.29
N ALA A 58 -14.57 -25.38 12.35
CA ALA A 58 -15.49 -24.54 13.12
C ALA A 58 -14.77 -23.36 13.81
N THR A 59 -13.63 -23.58 14.45
CA THR A 59 -12.83 -22.51 15.07
C THR A 59 -12.38 -21.46 14.04
N GLY A 60 -12.09 -21.91 12.83
CA GLY A 60 -11.70 -21.03 11.74
C GLY A 60 -12.79 -20.13 11.24
N ARG A 61 -13.98 -20.71 11.08
CA ARG A 61 -15.17 -19.97 10.71
C ARG A 61 -15.50 -18.90 11.75
N GLN A 62 -15.46 -19.25 13.04
CA GLN A 62 -15.69 -18.27 14.11
C GLN A 62 -14.64 -17.15 14.11
N HIS A 63 -13.36 -17.48 13.97
CA HIS A 63 -12.30 -16.48 13.91
C HIS A 63 -12.45 -15.56 12.69
N SER A 64 -12.77 -16.12 11.52
CA SER A 64 -13.08 -15.36 10.31
C SER A 64 -14.29 -14.44 10.48
N GLU A 65 -15.38 -14.92 11.11
CA GLU A 65 -16.58 -14.13 11.38
C GLU A 65 -16.29 -12.96 12.35
N ILE A 66 -15.33 -13.12 13.26
CA ILE A 66 -14.87 -12.04 14.14
C ILE A 66 -14.09 -10.99 13.33
N LEU A 67 -13.10 -11.41 12.53
CA LEU A 67 -12.31 -10.49 11.72
C LEU A 67 -13.17 -9.74 10.70
N GLN A 68 -14.18 -10.40 10.12
CA GLN A 68 -15.08 -9.77 9.15
C GLN A 68 -15.90 -8.62 9.74
N LYS A 69 -16.09 -8.58 11.07
CA LYS A 69 -16.75 -7.43 11.74
C LYS A 69 -15.90 -6.17 11.75
N SER A 70 -14.59 -6.26 11.48
CA SER A 70 -13.71 -5.10 11.35
C SER A 70 -13.86 -4.39 10.00
N VAL A 71 -14.48 -5.05 9.01
CA VAL A 71 -14.76 -4.44 7.71
C VAL A 71 -15.78 -3.32 7.89
N ALA A 72 -15.48 -2.16 7.30
CA ALA A 72 -16.34 -0.99 7.39
C ALA A 72 -17.79 -1.33 7.00
N SER A 73 -18.72 -0.98 7.89
CA SER A 73 -20.14 -1.18 7.65
C SER A 73 -20.63 -0.34 6.46
N ARG A 74 -21.73 -0.74 5.82
CA ARG A 74 -22.35 0.05 4.75
C ARG A 74 -22.61 1.50 5.17
N LYS A 75 -23.11 1.71 6.38
CA LYS A 75 -23.34 3.05 6.95
C LYS A 75 -22.06 3.89 7.04
N THR A 76 -20.92 3.26 7.37
CA THR A 76 -19.62 3.92 7.43
C THR A 76 -19.15 4.30 6.02
N LEU A 77 -19.32 3.40 5.05
CA LEU A 77 -18.92 3.62 3.66
C LEU A 77 -19.77 4.69 2.97
N ASP A 78 -21.07 4.77 3.27
CA ASP A 78 -21.98 5.78 2.72
C ASP A 78 -21.60 7.22 3.12
N GLY A 79 -20.84 7.39 4.22
CA GLY A 79 -20.32 8.68 4.66
C GLY A 79 -19.04 9.13 3.94
N LEU A 80 -18.48 8.30 3.05
CA LEU A 80 -17.24 8.60 2.33
C LEU A 80 -17.53 9.02 0.89
N HIS A 81 -16.55 9.67 0.26
CA HIS A 81 -16.59 9.82 -1.20
C HIS A 81 -16.64 8.43 -1.85
N PRO A 82 -17.53 8.16 -2.82
CA PRO A 82 -17.74 6.79 -3.34
C PRO A 82 -16.47 6.11 -3.88
N ALA A 83 -15.62 6.86 -4.59
CA ALA A 83 -14.32 6.34 -5.04
C ALA A 83 -13.40 5.91 -3.88
N HIS A 84 -13.41 6.66 -2.77
CA HIS A 84 -12.64 6.33 -1.58
C HIS A 84 -13.27 5.15 -0.83
N ALA A 85 -14.61 5.08 -0.76
CA ALA A 85 -15.33 3.99 -0.11
C ALA A 85 -14.97 2.61 -0.68
N ILE A 86 -14.86 2.51 -2.01
CA ILE A 86 -14.43 1.27 -2.70
C ILE A 86 -13.04 0.83 -2.21
N TYR A 87 -12.09 1.75 -2.17
CA TYR A 87 -10.74 1.44 -1.73
C TYR A 87 -10.65 1.14 -0.23
N VAL A 88 -11.43 1.82 0.62
CA VAL A 88 -11.50 1.53 2.07
C VAL A 88 -12.05 0.13 2.31
N TYR A 89 -13.13 -0.23 1.63
CA TYR A 89 -13.70 -1.58 1.71
C TYR A 89 -12.64 -2.64 1.34
N LEU A 90 -11.96 -2.46 0.21
CA LEU A 90 -10.89 -3.37 -0.22
C LEU A 90 -9.72 -3.41 0.75
N GLN A 91 -9.29 -2.26 1.27
CA GLN A 91 -8.24 -2.19 2.28
C GLN A 91 -8.60 -3.02 3.52
N ASN A 92 -9.84 -2.92 4.01
CA ASN A 92 -10.28 -3.72 5.15
C ASN A 92 -10.30 -5.22 4.82
N GLN A 93 -10.78 -5.61 3.63
CA GLN A 93 -10.73 -7.02 3.20
C GLN A 93 -9.30 -7.53 3.10
N VAL A 94 -8.39 -6.75 2.52
CA VAL A 94 -6.97 -7.08 2.42
C VAL A 94 -6.33 -7.17 3.81
N SER A 95 -6.71 -6.32 4.75
CA SER A 95 -6.24 -6.39 6.14
C SER A 95 -6.62 -7.70 6.82
N VAL A 96 -7.88 -8.11 6.69
CA VAL A 96 -8.34 -9.41 7.22
C VAL A 96 -7.63 -10.57 6.53
N LEU A 97 -7.46 -10.50 5.21
CA LEU A 97 -6.71 -11.49 4.44
C LEU A 97 -5.25 -11.58 4.89
N SER A 98 -4.57 -10.45 5.08
CA SER A 98 -3.18 -10.40 5.53
C SER A 98 -3.02 -11.05 6.89
N GLU A 99 -3.88 -10.72 7.86
CA GLU A 99 -3.84 -11.34 9.19
C GLU A 99 -4.03 -12.85 9.10
N THR A 100 -4.97 -13.30 8.26
CA THR A 100 -5.28 -14.72 8.09
C THR A 100 -4.14 -15.50 7.43
N ILE A 101 -3.51 -14.94 6.38
CA ILE A 101 -2.45 -15.65 5.65
C ILE A 101 -1.09 -15.57 6.33
N SER A 102 -0.78 -14.48 7.06
CA SER A 102 0.53 -14.28 7.67
C SER A 102 0.92 -15.38 8.65
N ALA A 103 -0.07 -16.06 9.25
CA ALA A 103 0.17 -17.22 10.10
C ALA A 103 0.73 -18.44 9.33
N LEU A 104 0.60 -18.50 7.99
CA LEU A 104 1.01 -19.64 7.16
C LEU A 104 2.54 -19.72 7.05
N PRO A 105 3.16 -20.91 7.25
CA PRO A 105 4.62 -21.06 7.26
C PRO A 105 5.36 -20.51 6.02
N PRO A 106 4.82 -20.57 4.78
CA PRO A 106 5.46 -19.92 3.63
C PRO A 106 5.67 -18.40 3.79
N LEU A 107 4.87 -17.74 4.62
CA LEU A 107 4.86 -16.29 4.83
C LEU A 107 5.59 -15.85 6.11
N ALA A 108 6.20 -16.78 6.85
CA ALA A 108 6.82 -16.50 8.14
C ALA A 108 7.89 -15.39 8.08
N GLU A 109 8.68 -15.33 7.00
CA GLU A 109 9.68 -14.27 6.82
C GLU A 109 9.03 -12.89 6.62
N LEU A 110 8.00 -12.82 5.75
CA LEU A 110 7.24 -11.60 5.52
C LEU A 110 6.54 -11.12 6.80
N ALA A 111 5.88 -12.04 7.52
CA ALA A 111 5.20 -11.75 8.78
C ALA A 111 6.17 -11.22 9.84
N LYS A 112 7.32 -11.90 10.02
CA LYS A 112 8.36 -11.48 10.96
C LYS A 112 8.90 -10.08 10.63
N ASN A 113 9.18 -9.80 9.36
CA ASN A 113 9.71 -8.50 8.95
C ASN A 113 8.66 -7.38 9.16
N TYR A 114 7.38 -7.66 8.90
CA TYR A 114 6.28 -6.76 9.18
C TYR A 114 6.17 -6.45 10.67
N GLU A 115 6.14 -7.48 11.53
CA GLU A 115 6.04 -7.35 12.99
C GLU A 115 7.22 -6.56 13.58
N GLU A 116 8.44 -6.80 13.10
CA GLU A 116 9.63 -6.06 13.53
C GLU A 116 9.53 -4.57 13.18
N ALA A 117 9.09 -4.28 11.94
CA ALA A 117 8.89 -2.91 11.50
C ALA A 117 7.74 -2.22 12.24
N GLU A 118 6.66 -2.94 12.54
CA GLU A 118 5.52 -2.39 13.29
C GLU A 118 5.94 -2.01 14.71
N ARG A 119 6.68 -2.88 15.39
CA ARG A 119 7.21 -2.59 16.73
C ARG A 119 8.17 -1.40 16.74
N THR A 120 8.97 -1.27 15.69
CA THR A 120 10.01 -0.22 15.59
C THR A 120 9.43 1.12 15.20
N TYR A 121 8.61 1.15 14.16
CA TYR A 121 8.17 2.40 13.52
C TYR A 121 6.72 2.77 13.84
N MET A 122 5.91 1.84 14.37
CA MET A 122 4.50 2.09 14.73
C MET A 122 4.17 1.73 16.19
N PRO A 123 4.99 2.10 17.20
CA PRO A 123 4.61 1.89 18.60
C PRO A 123 3.36 2.70 19.00
N SER A 124 3.06 3.76 18.25
CA SER A 124 1.95 4.71 18.37
C SER A 124 1.75 5.39 17.00
N GLY A 125 0.74 6.25 16.86
CA GLY A 125 0.67 7.23 15.76
C GLY A 125 1.34 8.57 16.11
N PRO A 126 1.18 9.60 15.25
CA PRO A 126 1.70 10.94 15.51
C PRO A 126 1.15 11.55 16.81
N PRO A 127 1.97 12.28 17.59
CA PRO A 127 3.34 12.71 17.27
C PRO A 127 4.44 11.69 17.64
N MET A 128 4.12 10.60 18.35
CA MET A 128 5.13 9.64 18.83
C MET A 128 5.75 8.81 17.69
N SER A 129 5.01 8.61 16.60
CA SER A 129 5.55 8.11 15.34
C SER A 129 5.03 8.95 14.17
N PRO A 130 5.86 9.33 13.19
CA PRO A 130 5.40 9.97 11.96
C PRO A 130 4.63 9.04 11.03
N LEU A 131 4.76 7.73 11.21
CA LEU A 131 4.07 6.78 10.35
C LEU A 131 2.59 6.77 10.73
N THR A 132 1.75 6.89 9.71
CA THR A 132 0.29 6.75 9.87
C THR A 132 -0.11 5.33 9.57
N TYR A 133 -1.23 4.88 10.16
CA TYR A 133 -1.78 3.55 9.88
C TYR A 133 -2.00 3.32 8.37
N SER A 134 -2.54 4.32 7.66
CA SER A 134 -2.73 4.25 6.21
C SER A 134 -1.41 4.04 5.45
N TYR A 135 -0.34 4.75 5.81
CA TYR A 135 0.95 4.57 5.16
C TYR A 135 1.54 3.19 5.48
N PHE A 136 1.59 2.83 6.77
CA PHE A 136 2.24 1.62 7.22
C PHE A 136 1.55 0.36 6.70
N PHE A 137 0.22 0.35 6.64
CA PHE A 137 -0.55 -0.72 6.01
C PHE A 137 -0.13 -0.93 4.55
N PHE A 138 -0.14 0.14 3.75
CA PHE A 138 0.19 0.02 2.33
C PHE A 138 1.64 -0.39 2.11
N TRP A 139 2.56 0.20 2.87
CA TRP A 139 3.97 -0.19 2.81
C TRP A 139 4.13 -1.67 3.19
N GLY A 140 3.64 -2.07 4.36
CA GLY A 140 3.85 -3.42 4.88
C GLY A 140 3.17 -4.51 4.05
N VAL A 141 2.01 -4.22 3.44
CA VAL A 141 1.29 -5.20 2.62
C VAL A 141 1.80 -5.22 1.17
N PHE A 142 2.00 -4.07 0.53
CA PHE A 142 2.21 -4.00 -0.92
C PHE A 142 3.64 -3.67 -1.35
N ASP A 143 4.51 -3.25 -0.43
CA ASP A 143 5.83 -2.72 -0.75
C ASP A 143 6.97 -3.42 0.01
N ALA A 144 6.72 -3.93 1.21
CA ALA A 144 7.68 -4.66 2.03
C ALA A 144 8.01 -6.03 1.40
N ALA A 145 8.89 -6.00 0.40
CA ALA A 145 9.18 -7.11 -0.47
C ALA A 145 10.41 -7.91 -0.03
N VAL A 146 10.32 -9.24 -0.13
CA VAL A 146 11.42 -10.16 0.18
C VAL A 146 11.86 -10.96 -1.04
N GLY A 147 13.10 -11.43 -0.99
CA GLY A 147 13.68 -12.30 -2.01
C GLY A 147 13.88 -11.65 -3.39
N PRO A 148 14.48 -12.39 -4.33
CA PRO A 148 14.80 -11.88 -5.66
C PRO A 148 13.55 -11.62 -6.52
N ALA A 149 12.43 -12.31 -6.23
CA ALA A 149 11.16 -12.11 -6.91
C ALA A 149 10.36 -10.91 -6.37
N ARG A 150 10.87 -10.21 -5.33
CA ARG A 150 10.21 -9.08 -4.67
C ARG A 150 8.78 -9.41 -4.24
N GLU A 151 8.60 -10.57 -3.61
CA GLU A 151 7.30 -11.02 -3.13
C GLU A 151 6.89 -10.24 -1.88
N THR A 152 5.63 -9.85 -1.82
CA THR A 152 5.00 -9.14 -0.70
C THR A 152 3.81 -9.94 -0.16
N LEU A 153 3.25 -9.52 0.98
CA LEU A 153 1.96 -10.04 1.44
C LEU A 153 0.87 -9.83 0.39
N GLY A 154 0.82 -8.66 -0.24
CA GLY A 154 -0.14 -8.34 -1.31
C GLY A 154 -0.07 -9.28 -2.50
N THR A 155 1.13 -9.58 -3.02
CA THR A 155 1.29 -10.57 -4.11
C THR A 155 0.83 -11.97 -3.71
N SER A 156 1.04 -12.34 -2.44
CA SER A 156 0.60 -13.63 -1.88
C SER A 156 -0.92 -13.68 -1.73
N ILE A 157 -1.54 -12.59 -1.29
CA ILE A 157 -3.00 -12.42 -1.23
C ILE A 157 -3.60 -12.56 -2.63
N ILE A 158 -3.05 -11.85 -3.62
CA ILE A 158 -3.53 -11.91 -5.02
C ILE A 158 -3.47 -13.35 -5.56
N ALA A 159 -2.38 -14.07 -5.31
CA ALA A 159 -2.25 -15.46 -5.74
C ALA A 159 -3.32 -16.36 -5.09
N VAL A 160 -3.55 -16.18 -3.79
CA VAL A 160 -4.57 -16.89 -3.01
C VAL A 160 -5.98 -16.67 -3.55
N ILE A 161 -6.37 -15.41 -3.71
CA ILE A 161 -7.77 -15.09 -4.03
C ILE A 161 -8.09 -15.53 -5.46
N ARG A 162 -7.10 -15.49 -6.36
CA ARG A 162 -7.21 -16.07 -7.70
C ARG A 162 -7.39 -17.58 -7.65
N TRP A 163 -6.55 -18.27 -6.89
CA TRP A 163 -6.65 -19.73 -6.74
C TRP A 163 -8.01 -20.16 -6.21
N ALA A 164 -8.58 -19.38 -5.30
CA ALA A 164 -9.88 -19.66 -4.71
C ALA A 164 -11.08 -19.15 -5.52
N GLY A 165 -10.86 -18.58 -6.71
CA GLY A 165 -11.93 -18.17 -7.62
C GLY A 165 -12.64 -16.88 -7.24
N ALA A 166 -11.97 -15.95 -6.54
CA ALA A 166 -12.54 -14.63 -6.25
C ALA A 166 -12.88 -13.87 -7.53
N HIS A 167 -13.89 -12.99 -7.45
CA HIS A 167 -14.38 -12.23 -8.60
C HIS A 167 -13.26 -11.43 -9.28
N PRO A 168 -13.14 -11.44 -10.63
CA PRO A 168 -12.04 -10.79 -11.35
C PRO A 168 -11.82 -9.32 -10.99
N GLU A 169 -12.90 -8.55 -10.80
CA GLU A 169 -12.77 -7.14 -10.45
C GLU A 169 -12.27 -6.90 -9.03
N PHE A 170 -12.60 -7.79 -8.09
CA PHE A 170 -12.04 -7.74 -6.74
C PHE A 170 -10.53 -7.97 -6.79
N VAL A 171 -10.09 -8.95 -7.60
CA VAL A 171 -8.67 -9.19 -7.86
C VAL A 171 -8.02 -7.98 -8.52
N ARG A 172 -8.62 -7.43 -9.59
CA ARG A 172 -8.08 -6.27 -10.32
C ARG A 172 -7.85 -5.07 -9.40
N LEU A 173 -8.78 -4.75 -8.52
CA LEU A 173 -8.64 -3.60 -7.63
C LEU A 173 -7.55 -3.80 -6.58
N ILE A 174 -7.36 -5.02 -6.07
CA ILE A 174 -6.22 -5.33 -5.19
C ILE A 174 -4.90 -5.28 -5.98
N GLU A 175 -4.90 -5.68 -7.24
CA GLU A 175 -3.74 -5.51 -8.12
C GLU A 175 -3.40 -4.04 -8.35
N VAL A 176 -4.40 -3.16 -8.49
CA VAL A 176 -4.20 -1.71 -8.54
C VAL A 176 -3.53 -1.21 -7.25
N MET A 177 -3.98 -1.66 -6.08
CA MET A 177 -3.34 -1.34 -4.81
C MET A 177 -1.90 -1.88 -4.75
N GLN A 178 -1.66 -3.11 -5.22
CA GLN A 178 -0.34 -3.74 -5.28
C GLN A 178 0.61 -3.05 -6.27
N GLN A 179 0.11 -2.51 -7.38
CA GLN A 179 0.93 -1.80 -8.37
C GLN A 179 1.20 -0.37 -7.95
N SER A 180 0.35 0.21 -7.11
CA SER A 180 0.57 1.54 -6.55
C SER A 180 1.83 1.61 -5.68
N ARG A 181 2.24 2.84 -5.38
CA ARG A 181 3.42 3.18 -4.57
C ARG A 181 3.26 4.58 -3.99
N MET A 182 4.13 4.94 -3.06
CA MET A 182 4.34 6.35 -2.76
C MET A 182 4.89 7.07 -4.01
N GLY A 183 4.72 8.38 -4.06
CA GLY A 183 5.25 9.22 -5.13
C GLY A 183 5.52 10.63 -4.61
N LEU A 184 6.45 11.31 -5.28
CA LEU A 184 6.74 12.73 -5.05
C LEU A 184 5.93 13.54 -6.06
N TYR A 185 5.12 14.46 -5.55
CA TYR A 185 4.25 15.31 -6.33
C TYR A 185 4.45 16.77 -5.98
N VAL A 186 4.37 17.64 -6.98
CA VAL A 186 4.20 19.09 -6.77
C VAL A 186 2.71 19.39 -6.73
N HIS A 187 2.29 20.17 -5.75
CA HIS A 187 0.92 20.69 -5.68
C HIS A 187 0.71 21.80 -6.71
N ASP A 188 -0.22 21.60 -7.63
CA ASP A 188 -0.51 22.50 -8.76
C ASP A 188 -1.68 23.46 -8.49
N GLY A 189 -2.28 23.42 -7.30
CA GLY A 189 -3.42 24.23 -6.90
C GLY A 189 -4.67 23.40 -6.58
N VAL A 190 -5.72 24.09 -6.16
CA VAL A 190 -7.02 23.50 -5.80
C VAL A 190 -8.11 24.14 -6.63
N GLU A 191 -9.01 23.34 -7.17
CA GLU A 191 -10.27 23.82 -7.77
C GLU A 191 -11.44 23.21 -7.01
N LYS A 192 -12.26 24.07 -6.37
CA LYS A 192 -13.32 23.65 -5.45
C LYS A 192 -12.72 22.79 -4.31
N SER A 193 -12.90 21.47 -4.38
CA SER A 193 -12.38 20.49 -3.42
C SER A 193 -11.41 19.49 -4.05
N ILE A 194 -11.01 19.71 -5.30
CA ILE A 194 -10.10 18.83 -6.04
C ILE A 194 -8.69 19.43 -5.98
N VAL A 195 -7.75 18.63 -5.47
CA VAL A 195 -6.34 18.96 -5.43
C VAL A 195 -5.68 18.45 -6.70
N TYR A 196 -4.91 19.30 -7.39
CA TYR A 196 -4.13 18.86 -8.54
C TYR A 196 -2.70 18.56 -8.12
N LEU A 197 -2.25 17.33 -8.38
CA LEU A 197 -0.91 16.87 -8.06
C LEU A 197 -0.17 16.53 -9.35
N ARG A 198 1.06 17.03 -9.50
CA ARG A 198 1.91 16.71 -10.64
C ARG A 198 3.10 15.86 -10.22
N GLU A 199 3.25 14.66 -10.77
CA GLU A 199 4.32 13.76 -10.37
C GLU A 199 5.70 14.25 -10.88
N PHE A 200 6.74 14.09 -10.07
CA PHE A 200 8.08 14.62 -10.36
C PHE A 200 8.72 14.09 -11.65
N ILE A 201 8.54 12.80 -11.97
CA ILE A 201 9.26 12.13 -13.05
C ILE A 201 8.42 12.02 -14.32
N THR A 202 7.13 11.66 -14.21
CA THR A 202 6.23 11.57 -15.37
C THR A 202 5.67 12.92 -15.81
N ASP A 203 5.76 13.95 -14.97
CA ASP A 203 5.07 15.24 -15.15
C ASP A 203 3.53 15.09 -15.32
N GLU A 204 2.99 13.91 -15.00
CA GLU A 204 1.57 13.62 -15.09
C GLU A 204 0.82 14.43 -14.04
N ARG A 205 -0.19 15.18 -14.50
CA ARG A 205 -1.04 16.01 -13.65
C ARG A 205 -2.35 15.31 -13.35
N LEU A 206 -2.56 14.98 -12.09
CA LEU A 206 -3.68 14.17 -11.60
C LEU A 206 -4.67 15.03 -10.81
N PRO A 207 -5.97 15.00 -11.15
CA PRO A 207 -7.02 15.51 -10.27
C PRO A 207 -7.28 14.52 -9.13
N CYS A 208 -7.13 14.97 -7.89
CA CYS A 208 -7.20 14.12 -6.72
C CYS A 208 -8.28 14.57 -5.73
N ILE A 209 -9.03 13.59 -5.19
CA ILE A 209 -9.68 13.78 -3.90
C ILE A 209 -8.68 13.47 -2.79
N VAL A 210 -8.76 14.22 -1.69
CA VAL A 210 -7.91 14.02 -0.51
C VAL A 210 -8.81 13.72 0.69
N PRO A 211 -9.12 12.45 0.97
CA PRO A 211 -9.99 12.05 2.07
C PRO A 211 -9.53 12.53 3.45
N ALA A 212 -8.22 12.68 3.66
CA ALA A 212 -7.67 13.25 4.88
C ALA A 212 -8.06 14.74 5.08
N GLY A 213 -8.50 15.43 4.03
CA GLY A 213 -8.99 16.82 4.08
C GLY A 213 -7.90 17.89 3.97
N TYR A 214 -6.63 17.52 3.77
CA TYR A 214 -5.58 18.50 3.53
C TYR A 214 -5.66 19.02 2.10
N LEU A 215 -5.95 20.32 1.95
CA LEU A 215 -6.03 20.96 0.63
C LEU A 215 -4.67 21.47 0.14
N GLY A 216 -3.75 21.78 1.06
CA GLY A 216 -2.42 22.31 0.77
C GLY A 216 -2.38 23.62 0.00
N GLN A 217 -1.20 23.94 -0.51
CA GLN A 217 -0.89 25.15 -1.26
C GLN A 217 -0.06 24.84 -2.49
N ARG A 218 -0.26 25.62 -3.56
CA ARG A 218 0.52 25.46 -4.79
C ARG A 218 2.02 25.58 -4.51
N GLY A 219 2.80 24.66 -5.06
CA GLY A 219 4.25 24.59 -4.91
C GLY A 219 4.74 23.72 -3.75
N GLU A 220 3.84 23.25 -2.87
CA GLU A 220 4.19 22.24 -1.86
C GLU A 220 4.64 20.94 -2.54
N ILE A 221 5.57 20.23 -1.89
CA ILE A 221 5.99 18.89 -2.30
C ILE A 221 5.29 17.88 -1.41
N TRP A 222 4.57 16.96 -2.04
CA TRP A 222 3.79 15.93 -1.38
C TRP A 222 4.41 14.57 -1.63
N LEU A 223 4.69 13.84 -0.55
CA LEU A 223 5.00 12.42 -0.57
C LEU A 223 3.71 11.65 -0.23
N VAL A 224 3.05 11.11 -1.25
CA VAL A 224 1.73 10.49 -1.11
C VAL A 224 1.58 9.24 -1.97
N ARG A 225 0.68 8.34 -1.57
CA ARG A 225 0.19 7.29 -2.45
C ARG A 225 -1.09 7.74 -3.13
N VAL A 226 -1.03 7.86 -4.45
CA VAL A 226 -2.19 8.16 -5.29
C VAL A 226 -2.66 6.86 -5.94
N LEU A 227 -3.91 6.50 -5.71
CA LEU A 227 -4.60 5.43 -6.44
C LEU A 227 -5.39 6.02 -7.59
N PRO A 228 -5.45 5.36 -8.76
CA PRO A 228 -6.26 5.82 -9.88
C PRO A 228 -7.76 5.79 -9.50
N PRO A 229 -8.64 6.36 -10.33
CA PRO A 229 -10.07 6.15 -10.16
C PRO A 229 -10.40 4.63 -10.15
N PRO A 230 -11.20 4.13 -9.20
CA PRO A 230 -11.43 2.69 -9.05
C PRO A 230 -12.30 2.12 -10.18
N ALA A 231 -13.11 2.96 -10.82
CA ALA A 231 -13.97 2.64 -11.94
C ALA A 231 -14.12 3.85 -12.88
N PRO A 232 -14.48 3.65 -14.16
CA PRO A 232 -14.61 4.73 -15.15
C PRO A 232 -15.64 5.81 -14.81
N ALA A 233 -16.61 5.49 -13.95
CA ALA A 233 -17.59 6.46 -13.43
C ALA A 233 -16.93 7.58 -12.60
N PHE A 234 -15.67 7.40 -12.19
CA PHE A 234 -14.89 8.36 -11.44
C PHE A 234 -13.78 8.93 -12.33
N THR A 235 -13.59 10.25 -12.25
CA THR A 235 -12.54 10.94 -12.99
C THR A 235 -11.38 11.38 -12.10
N GLN A 236 -11.55 11.30 -10.77
CA GLN A 236 -10.55 11.73 -9.79
C GLN A 236 -9.82 10.53 -9.20
N SER A 237 -8.50 10.67 -9.11
CA SER A 237 -7.63 9.80 -8.32
C SER A 237 -7.86 10.02 -6.82
N VAL A 238 -7.44 9.06 -6.01
CA VAL A 238 -7.61 9.08 -4.55
C VAL A 238 -6.24 9.16 -3.89
N VAL A 239 -5.99 10.22 -3.10
CA VAL A 239 -4.84 10.24 -2.19
C VAL A 239 -5.17 9.31 -1.02
N MET A 240 -4.63 8.09 -1.08
CA MET A 240 -5.07 6.99 -0.21
C MET A 240 -4.45 7.03 1.18
N THR A 241 -3.28 7.63 1.30
CA THR A 241 -2.57 7.79 2.58
C THR A 241 -2.76 9.21 3.11
N THR A 242 -2.65 9.39 4.44
CA THR A 242 -2.46 10.72 5.00
C THR A 242 -1.27 11.41 4.30
N PRO A 243 -1.43 12.64 3.80
CA PRO A 243 -0.36 13.34 3.10
C PRO A 243 0.86 13.63 3.96
N TYR A 244 2.05 13.34 3.41
CA TYR A 244 3.32 13.82 3.94
C TYR A 244 3.77 15.04 3.12
N ILE A 245 3.91 16.19 3.76
CA ILE A 245 4.23 17.46 3.12
C ILE A 245 5.68 17.81 3.43
N ILE A 246 6.52 17.89 2.41
CA ILE A 246 7.93 18.20 2.54
C ILE A 246 8.08 19.72 2.47
N GLN A 247 8.33 20.34 3.62
CA GLN A 247 8.39 21.80 3.76
C GLN A 247 9.70 22.37 3.21
N MET A 248 10.80 21.63 3.42
CA MET A 248 12.12 21.87 2.86
C MET A 248 12.79 20.51 2.72
N PRO A 249 13.56 20.24 1.68
CA PRO A 249 14.03 21.17 0.66
C PRO A 249 13.10 21.35 -0.54
N ARG A 250 13.53 22.19 -1.50
CA ARG A 250 12.79 22.49 -2.73
C ARG A 250 12.95 21.38 -3.80
N ARG A 251 12.20 21.52 -4.90
CA ARG A 251 12.10 20.50 -5.98
C ARG A 251 13.45 20.12 -6.58
N ASP A 252 14.34 21.08 -6.75
CA ASP A 252 15.69 20.93 -7.32
C ASP A 252 16.61 20.05 -6.46
N GLU A 253 16.54 20.14 -5.14
CA GLU A 253 17.30 19.28 -4.24
C GLU A 253 16.78 17.83 -4.29
N TRP A 254 15.46 17.64 -4.36
CA TRP A 254 14.84 16.33 -4.58
C TRP A 254 15.20 15.74 -5.94
N GLN A 255 15.21 16.57 -6.99
CA GLN A 255 15.65 16.16 -8.32
C GLN A 255 17.11 15.70 -8.28
N SER A 256 17.97 16.45 -7.59
CA SER A 256 19.37 16.08 -7.38
C SER A 256 19.52 14.76 -6.62
N TYR A 257 18.69 14.53 -5.61
CA TYR A 257 18.62 13.24 -4.90
C TYR A 257 18.26 12.09 -5.84
N LEU A 258 17.23 12.26 -6.67
CA LEU A 258 16.82 11.25 -7.64
C LEU A 258 17.93 10.99 -8.67
N ASP A 259 18.61 12.02 -9.16
CA ASP A 259 19.71 11.86 -10.12
C ASP A 259 20.90 11.09 -9.55
N ARG A 260 21.20 11.25 -8.24
CA ARG A 260 22.21 10.44 -7.54
C ARG A 260 21.74 9.02 -7.23
N THR A 261 20.44 8.84 -6.99
CA THR A 261 19.91 7.63 -6.37
C THR A 261 19.40 6.60 -7.38
N LEU A 262 18.68 7.04 -8.42
CA LEU A 262 18.11 6.14 -9.42
C LEU A 262 19.15 5.22 -10.10
N PRO A 263 20.38 5.69 -10.43
CA PRO A 263 21.40 4.82 -11.01
C PRO A 263 21.80 3.65 -10.09
N LYS A 264 21.66 3.79 -8.76
CA LYS A 264 22.02 2.75 -7.78
C LYS A 264 21.13 1.50 -7.90
N LEU A 265 19.92 1.64 -8.46
CA LEU A 265 19.00 0.51 -8.69
C LEU A 265 19.40 -0.36 -9.88
N LYS A 266 20.37 0.08 -10.71
CA LYS A 266 20.84 -0.65 -11.90
C LYS A 266 19.70 -1.02 -12.87
N VAL A 267 18.71 -0.15 -12.98
CA VAL A 267 17.61 -0.25 -13.94
C VAL A 267 17.81 0.81 -15.02
N ALA A 268 17.78 0.40 -16.29
CA ALA A 268 18.06 1.28 -17.42
C ALA A 268 16.94 2.32 -17.64
N ASP A 269 15.68 1.89 -17.54
CA ASP A 269 14.54 2.79 -17.68
C ASP A 269 14.36 3.64 -16.42
N ARG A 270 14.34 4.96 -16.59
CA ARG A 270 14.28 5.92 -15.48
C ARG A 270 12.94 5.87 -14.75
N PHE A 271 11.84 5.65 -15.46
CA PHE A 271 10.51 5.57 -14.88
C PHE A 271 10.39 4.33 -13.99
N GLU A 272 10.86 3.19 -14.46
CA GLU A 272 10.92 1.94 -13.70
C GLU A 272 11.88 2.04 -12.51
N ALA A 273 13.06 2.66 -12.69
CA ALA A 273 13.99 2.90 -11.58
C ALA A 273 13.33 3.74 -10.48
N TYR A 274 12.61 4.80 -10.87
CA TYR A 274 11.87 5.65 -9.94
C TYR A 274 10.73 4.89 -9.27
N ALA A 275 9.95 4.13 -10.04
CA ALA A 275 8.87 3.33 -9.49
C ALA A 275 9.37 2.33 -8.46
N ARG A 276 10.49 1.64 -8.74
CA ARG A 276 11.12 0.72 -7.79
C ARG A 276 11.69 1.41 -6.57
N LEU A 277 12.31 2.58 -6.72
CA LEU A 277 12.81 3.35 -5.58
C LEU A 277 11.65 3.72 -4.66
N MET A 278 10.59 4.31 -5.21
CA MET A 278 9.44 4.77 -4.45
C MET A 278 8.57 3.63 -3.91
N LYS A 279 8.65 2.44 -4.50
CA LYS A 279 7.97 1.24 -4.03
C LYS A 279 8.78 0.49 -2.98
N TYR A 280 10.02 0.14 -3.26
CA TYR A 280 10.81 -0.79 -2.43
C TYR A 280 11.90 -0.12 -1.60
N GLY A 281 12.29 1.11 -1.93
CA GLY A 281 13.45 1.76 -1.33
C GLY A 281 14.79 1.15 -1.75
N LEU A 282 15.90 1.70 -1.22
CA LEU A 282 17.24 1.13 -1.39
C LEU A 282 17.50 -0.01 -0.39
N THR A 283 16.95 0.12 0.81
CA THR A 283 16.91 -0.88 1.88
C THR A 283 15.45 -1.20 2.20
N PHE A 284 15.20 -2.29 2.91
CA PHE A 284 13.85 -2.73 3.26
C PHE A 284 13.02 -1.66 3.99
N ASN A 285 13.65 -0.93 4.92
CA ASN A 285 13.01 0.12 5.71
C ASN A 285 13.31 1.55 5.23
N HIS A 286 13.92 1.72 4.04
CA HIS A 286 14.41 3.01 3.54
C HIS A 286 13.44 4.19 3.75
N TRP A 287 12.17 4.00 3.36
CA TRP A 287 11.17 5.07 3.50
C TRP A 287 10.67 5.23 4.94
N ASN A 288 10.60 4.17 5.73
CA ASN A 288 10.24 4.25 7.14
C ASN A 288 11.30 5.03 7.93
N GLU A 289 12.58 4.74 7.68
CA GLU A 289 13.72 5.47 8.25
C GLU A 289 13.67 6.94 7.84
N TYR A 290 13.47 7.23 6.55
CA TYR A 290 13.33 8.60 6.08
C TYR A 290 12.16 9.35 6.76
N LEU A 291 10.98 8.72 6.88
CA LEU A 291 9.82 9.38 7.52
C LEU A 291 10.07 9.69 8.99
N VAL A 292 10.79 8.82 9.71
CA VAL A 292 11.21 9.07 11.09
C VAL A 292 12.21 10.21 11.15
N ASP A 293 13.28 10.13 10.38
CA ASP A 293 14.38 11.08 10.45
C ASP A 293 13.98 12.49 9.96
N ALA A 294 13.02 12.55 9.04
CA ALA A 294 12.53 13.77 8.43
C ALA A 294 11.38 14.45 9.20
N TYR A 295 10.78 13.81 10.20
CA TYR A 295 9.59 14.35 10.87
C TYR A 295 9.84 15.70 11.53
N VAL A 296 8.91 16.65 11.36
CA VAL A 296 8.96 17.96 12.03
C VAL A 296 7.64 18.33 12.72
N GLY A 297 6.57 17.56 12.51
CA GLY A 297 5.28 17.80 13.13
C GLY A 297 4.13 17.24 12.33
N SER A 298 2.92 17.37 12.88
CA SER A 298 1.69 16.89 12.23
C SER A 298 0.51 17.77 12.60
N GLN A 299 -0.50 17.72 11.75
CA GLN A 299 -1.86 18.16 12.05
C GLN A 299 -2.84 17.03 11.74
N ALA A 300 -4.13 17.24 12.02
CA ALA A 300 -5.15 16.20 11.83
C ALA A 300 -5.17 15.59 10.41
N SER A 301 -4.86 16.39 9.40
CA SER A 301 -4.98 16.01 7.99
C SER A 301 -3.65 15.80 7.25
N ALA A 302 -2.49 16.06 7.88
CA ALA A 302 -1.19 16.00 7.22
C ALA A 302 -0.03 15.81 8.19
N ILE A 303 1.04 15.20 7.70
CA ILE A 303 2.34 15.05 8.38
C ILE A 303 3.35 15.94 7.69
N PHE A 304 4.22 16.62 8.44
CA PHE A 304 5.21 17.53 7.89
C PHE A 304 6.61 16.93 8.02
N LEU A 305 7.37 17.02 6.93
CA LEU A 305 8.71 16.47 6.78
C LEU A 305 9.73 17.55 6.38
N ARG A 306 10.99 17.31 6.72
CA ARG A 306 12.15 18.10 6.28
C ARG A 306 13.36 17.23 5.95
N GLY A 307 14.09 17.60 4.90
CA GLY A 307 15.38 17.02 4.53
C GLY A 307 15.33 16.05 3.35
N ILE A 308 16.52 15.66 2.87
CA ILE A 308 16.75 14.69 1.79
C ILE A 308 17.21 13.36 2.40
N PRO A 309 16.72 12.20 1.91
CA PRO A 309 17.08 10.89 2.47
C PRO A 309 18.58 10.57 2.52
N ASP A 310 19.39 11.04 1.55
CA ASP A 310 20.83 10.75 1.49
C ASP A 310 21.73 11.84 2.11
N ILE A 311 21.15 12.84 2.79
CA ILE A 311 21.88 13.95 3.43
C ILE A 311 21.50 14.02 4.90
N SER A 312 22.24 13.30 5.76
CA SER A 312 21.98 13.22 7.21
C SER A 312 21.89 14.58 7.89
N SER A 313 22.72 15.56 7.50
CA SER A 313 22.69 16.91 8.09
C SER A 313 21.43 17.72 7.75
N SER A 314 20.64 17.27 6.76
CA SER A 314 19.37 17.92 6.39
C SER A 314 18.16 17.36 7.16
N LEU A 315 18.33 16.22 7.83
CA LEU A 315 17.27 15.49 8.52
C LEU A 315 17.25 15.88 10.02
N PRO A 316 16.11 16.36 10.56
CA PRO A 316 15.99 16.78 11.96
C PRO A 316 16.36 15.74 13.01
N HIS A 317 16.14 14.45 12.71
CA HIS A 317 16.31 13.36 13.67
C HIS A 317 17.35 12.32 13.25
N SER A 318 18.07 12.53 12.13
CA SER A 318 19.19 11.66 11.78
C SER A 318 20.25 11.73 12.88
N PRO A 319 20.82 10.59 13.31
CA PRO A 319 21.96 10.61 14.23
C PRO A 319 23.09 11.46 13.62
N HIS A 320 23.60 12.41 14.40
CA HIS A 320 24.78 13.16 14.00
C HIS A 320 25.99 12.22 13.98
N PRO A 321 26.86 12.29 12.97
CA PRO A 321 28.02 11.41 12.83
C PRO A 321 29.01 11.53 13.99
#